data_AF-A0A1P8RWT2-F1
#
_entry.id   AF-A0A1P8RWT2-F1
#
_cell.length_a   1.000
_cell.length_b   1.000
_cell.length_c   1.000
_cell.angle_alpha   90.00
_cell.angle_beta   90.00
_cell.angle_gamma   90.00
#
_symmetry.space_group_name_H-M   'P 1'
#
loop_
_entity.id
_entity.type
_entity.pdbx_description
1 polymer ?
#
loop_
_entity_poly.entity_id
_entity_poly.type
_entity_poly.pdbx_seq_one_letter_code
_entity_poly.pdbx_strand_id
1 'polypeptide(L)'
;MKFLLSIITLVVLTGSCNSAKETLTEQKKHMAPSSLSGTYNINQLESKDILSKALIITFNDSKNQVSGFSGCNTFFANYTIKENTIKFGPIATSKKYCRPEQNNLENTFLKALNSINTFILKSDGVTFLNEDTEVFKAIKSEAARPSKDDIVKENYKKLKVIYNTSSRSSFKHIEISKTKIKISKDRTLKTTRSYACDKQDWQALEELLNNAVVEHLDALEAPTDKRLYDGAPHATLAVIKGDVEMMTPTFDHGNPPKEIETLVNKVLSMAENATKQ
;
A
#
# COMPACT_ATOMS: atom_id res chain seq x y z
N MET A 1 75.46 50.97 -39.16
CA MET A 1 75.63 49.87 -40.13
C MET A 1 74.37 49.02 -40.13
N LYS A 2 73.82 48.74 -41.32
CA LYS A 2 73.04 47.56 -41.74
C LYS A 2 71.80 47.20 -40.89
N PHE A 3 70.57 47.53 -41.34
CA PHE A 3 69.69 46.78 -42.27
C PHE A 3 69.38 45.32 -41.90
N LEU A 4 68.08 44.98 -42.07
CA LEU A 4 67.45 43.65 -42.26
C LEU A 4 67.15 42.86 -40.96
N LEU A 5 66.00 42.22 -40.71
CA LEU A 5 64.82 41.75 -41.45
C LEU A 5 63.61 41.79 -40.48
N SER A 6 62.43 42.29 -40.88
CA SER A 6 61.28 41.56 -41.45
C SER A 6 60.69 40.44 -40.57
N ILE A 7 59.37 40.51 -40.38
CA ILE A 7 58.35 39.42 -40.34
C ILE A 7 57.40 39.49 -39.12
N ILE A 8 56.18 39.97 -39.42
CA ILE A 8 54.84 39.41 -39.11
C ILE A 8 54.61 38.86 -37.70
N THR A 9 53.68 39.48 -36.96
CA THR A 9 52.86 38.84 -35.91
C THR A 9 51.58 39.68 -35.73
N LEU A 10 50.51 39.34 -36.46
CA LEU A 10 49.31 38.64 -35.96
C LEU A 10 48.68 39.29 -34.74
N VAL A 11 47.64 40.09 -34.99
CA VAL A 11 46.69 40.63 -34.02
C VAL A 11 46.00 39.47 -33.31
N VAL A 12 46.26 39.32 -32.00
CA VAL A 12 45.55 38.37 -31.14
C VAL A 12 44.50 39.13 -30.34
N LEU A 13 43.23 38.81 -30.62
CA LEU A 13 42.06 39.19 -29.84
C LEU A 13 42.21 38.69 -28.40
N THR A 14 41.93 39.57 -27.44
CA THR A 14 41.98 39.28 -26.00
C THR A 14 40.87 38.29 -25.61
N GLY A 15 41.22 37.00 -25.55
CA GLY A 15 40.53 36.01 -24.74
C GLY A 15 41.17 35.96 -23.36
N SER A 16 40.44 36.39 -22.32
CA SER A 16 40.88 36.23 -20.94
C SER A 16 40.68 34.78 -20.51
N CYS A 17 41.77 34.01 -20.49
CA CYS A 17 41.91 32.77 -19.74
C CYS A 17 42.79 33.06 -18.53
N ASN A 18 42.24 32.94 -17.32
CA ASN A 18 43.04 32.77 -16.10
C ASN A 18 42.82 31.33 -15.61
N SER A 19 43.87 30.51 -15.66
CA SER A 19 43.85 29.12 -15.20
C SER A 19 43.86 29.01 -13.68
N ALA A 20 42.93 28.17 -13.20
CA ALA A 20 43.10 27.15 -12.18
C ALA A 20 44.22 27.32 -11.11
N LYS A 21 43.79 27.58 -9.87
CA LYS A 21 44.32 26.91 -8.68
C LYS A 21 43.22 26.82 -7.59
N GLU A 22 42.85 25.58 -7.30
CA GLU A 22 42.38 25.02 -6.01
C GLU A 22 41.18 25.71 -5.32
N THR A 23 39.95 25.26 -5.57
CA THR A 23 39.20 24.26 -4.76
C THR A 23 39.48 24.28 -3.26
N LEU A 24 38.44 24.66 -2.49
CA LEU A 24 37.89 24.02 -1.28
C LEU A 24 37.27 25.08 -0.35
N THR A 25 36.45 26.00 -0.89
CA THR A 25 35.50 26.75 -0.05
C THR A 25 34.30 27.17 -0.89
N GLU A 26 33.45 26.20 -1.25
CA GLU A 26 32.02 26.42 -1.54
C GLU A 26 31.39 25.10 -2.00
N GLN A 27 31.10 24.20 -1.05
CA GLN A 27 29.94 23.29 -1.10
C GLN A 27 29.56 22.92 0.34
N LYS A 28 29.09 23.92 1.08
CA LYS A 28 28.29 23.72 2.30
C LYS A 28 26.98 24.45 2.09
N LYS A 29 26.07 23.85 1.30
CA LYS A 29 24.66 24.26 1.29
C LYS A 29 23.74 23.07 1.03
N HIS A 30 22.94 22.80 2.06
CA HIS A 30 21.73 21.99 2.08
C HIS A 30 21.86 20.47 1.89
N MET A 31 22.33 19.79 2.95
CA MET A 31 21.68 18.54 3.35
C MET A 31 20.71 18.90 4.47
N ALA A 32 19.41 18.76 4.21
CA ALA A 32 18.39 18.79 5.26
C ALA A 32 18.79 17.82 6.38
N PRO A 33 18.41 18.05 7.65
CA PRO A 33 18.60 17.05 8.68
C PRO A 33 17.96 15.74 8.18
N SER A 34 18.80 14.75 7.91
CA SER A 34 18.43 13.41 7.46
C SER A 34 17.72 12.71 8.60
N SER A 35 16.45 13.05 8.80
CA SER A 35 15.59 12.44 9.81
C SER A 35 15.44 10.95 9.48
N LEU A 36 15.97 10.11 10.36
CA LEU A 36 15.85 8.66 10.31
C LEU A 36 14.50 8.20 10.87
N SER A 37 13.65 9.13 11.30
CA SER A 37 12.34 8.85 11.89
C SER A 37 11.46 7.99 10.98
N GLY A 38 10.87 6.95 11.59
CA GLY A 38 9.94 6.05 10.94
C GLY A 38 10.21 4.59 11.25
N THR A 39 9.33 3.73 10.75
CA THR A 39 9.47 2.28 10.82
C THR A 39 10.05 1.75 9.51
N TYR A 40 10.94 0.78 9.59
CA TYR A 40 11.62 0.15 8.47
C TYR A 40 11.54 -1.37 8.60
N ASN A 41 11.33 -2.04 7.47
CA ASN A 41 11.45 -3.50 7.37
C ASN A 41 12.85 -3.82 6.86
N ILE A 42 13.57 -4.66 7.56
CA ILE A 42 14.90 -5.11 7.14
C ILE A 42 14.69 -6.26 6.15
N ASN A 43 15.23 -6.10 4.94
CA ASN A 43 15.07 -7.08 3.84
C ASN A 43 16.37 -7.83 3.52
N GLN A 44 17.51 -7.33 4.00
CA GLN A 44 18.82 -7.95 3.81
C GLN A 44 19.65 -7.79 5.08
N LEU A 45 20.26 -8.87 5.59
CA LEU A 45 21.16 -8.87 6.76
C LEU A 45 22.47 -9.59 6.40
N GLU A 46 23.62 -8.94 6.58
CA GLU A 46 24.95 -9.49 6.24
C GLU A 46 25.00 -10.10 4.81
N SER A 47 24.46 -9.37 3.83
CA SER A 47 24.39 -9.81 2.43
C SER A 47 23.51 -11.04 2.15
N LYS A 48 22.66 -11.44 3.11
CA LYS A 48 21.63 -12.47 2.92
C LYS A 48 20.25 -11.84 2.88
N ASP A 49 19.46 -12.20 1.88
CA ASP A 49 18.06 -11.81 1.81
C ASP A 49 17.28 -12.48 2.95
N ILE A 50 16.42 -11.69 3.59
CA ILE A 50 15.52 -12.15 4.63
C ILE A 50 14.08 -11.81 4.27
N LEU A 51 13.15 -12.67 4.69
CA LEU A 51 11.73 -12.45 4.48
C LEU A 51 11.31 -11.10 5.08
N SER A 52 10.67 -10.27 4.25
CA SER A 52 10.09 -9.00 4.72
C SER A 52 9.08 -9.30 5.84
N LYS A 53 9.21 -8.57 6.96
CA LYS A 53 8.49 -8.71 8.26
C LYS A 53 9.15 -9.57 9.34
N ALA A 54 10.25 -10.29 9.05
CA ALA A 54 10.97 -11.02 10.09
C ALA A 54 11.69 -10.08 11.07
N LEU A 55 12.18 -8.94 10.58
CA LEU A 55 12.90 -7.94 11.35
C LEU A 55 12.32 -6.54 11.07
N ILE A 56 12.02 -5.81 12.15
CA ILE A 56 11.42 -4.47 12.09
C ILE A 56 12.23 -3.55 12.99
N ILE A 57 12.53 -2.34 12.52
CA ILE A 57 13.22 -1.29 13.29
C ILE A 57 12.47 0.03 13.16
N THR A 58 12.26 0.72 14.26
CA THR A 58 11.53 1.99 14.33
C THR A 58 12.36 3.02 15.07
N PHE A 59 12.61 4.14 14.41
CA PHE A 59 13.33 5.28 14.97
C PHE A 59 12.36 6.37 15.37
N ASN A 60 12.55 6.90 16.58
CA ASN A 60 11.83 8.03 17.14
C ASN A 60 12.81 9.17 17.42
N ASP A 61 12.94 10.08 16.46
CA ASP A 61 13.86 11.23 16.56
C ASP A 61 13.51 12.16 17.73
N SER A 62 12.23 12.33 18.07
CA SER A 62 11.82 13.18 19.18
C SER A 62 12.29 12.67 20.55
N LYS A 63 12.53 11.36 20.67
CA LYS A 63 12.99 10.72 21.91
C LYS A 63 14.43 10.21 21.82
N ASN A 64 15.08 10.29 20.65
CA ASN A 64 16.37 9.65 20.37
C ASN A 64 16.37 8.15 20.71
N GLN A 65 15.28 7.47 20.34
CA GLN A 65 15.01 6.08 20.72
C GLN A 65 14.76 5.21 19.50
N VAL A 66 15.40 4.05 19.47
CA VAL A 66 15.15 2.99 18.49
C VAL A 66 14.48 1.81 19.18
N SER A 67 13.53 1.20 18.50
CA SER A 67 12.83 0.01 18.99
C SER A 67 12.45 -0.89 17.83
N GLY A 68 12.09 -2.14 18.10
CA GLY A 68 11.66 -3.01 17.02
C GLY A 68 11.50 -4.46 17.41
N PHE A 69 11.44 -5.31 16.38
CA PHE A 69 11.33 -6.76 16.49
C PHE A 69 12.56 -7.41 15.86
N SER A 70 13.27 -8.23 16.64
CA SER A 70 14.53 -8.91 16.28
C SER A 70 14.31 -10.31 15.72
N GLY A 71 13.08 -10.71 15.38
CA GLY A 71 12.75 -12.05 14.86
C GLY A 71 12.23 -13.03 15.91
N CYS A 72 12.58 -12.82 17.17
CA CYS A 72 12.03 -13.57 18.31
C CYS A 72 11.50 -12.64 19.41
N ASN A 73 12.27 -11.60 19.76
CA ASN A 73 11.93 -10.67 20.82
C ASN A 73 11.75 -9.24 20.30
N THR A 74 11.24 -8.39 21.18
CA THR A 74 11.27 -6.95 20.97
C THR A 74 12.55 -6.38 21.56
N PHE A 75 13.13 -5.38 20.89
CA PHE A 75 14.31 -4.66 21.37
C PHE A 75 14.05 -3.16 21.48
N PHE A 76 14.89 -2.51 22.28
CA PHE A 76 14.88 -1.06 22.48
C PHE A 76 16.30 -0.57 22.81
N ALA A 77 16.68 0.58 22.28
CA ALA A 77 17.91 1.28 22.62
C ALA A 77 17.75 2.80 22.43
N ASN A 78 18.63 3.58 23.03
CA ASN A 78 18.80 4.98 22.64
C ASN A 78 19.78 5.07 21.47
N TYR A 79 19.75 6.15 20.69
CA TYR A 79 20.77 6.42 19.67
C TYR A 79 21.14 7.90 19.61
N THR A 80 22.31 8.19 19.04
CA THR A 80 22.74 9.56 18.74
C THR A 80 23.17 9.64 17.29
N ILE A 81 22.75 10.69 16.58
CA ILE A 81 23.17 10.99 15.21
C ILE A 81 24.05 12.23 15.20
N LYS A 82 25.19 12.16 14.51
CA LYS A 82 26.03 13.30 14.15
C LYS A 82 26.30 13.22 12.65
N GLU A 83 25.74 14.14 11.87
CA GLU A 83 25.78 14.09 10.40
C GLU A 83 25.21 12.76 9.86
N ASN A 84 26.07 11.85 9.38
CA ASN A 84 25.71 10.52 8.89
C ASN A 84 26.19 9.38 9.81
N THR A 85 26.84 9.71 10.92
CA THR A 85 27.27 8.75 11.92
C THR A 85 26.16 8.51 12.92
N ILE A 86 25.84 7.24 13.18
CA ILE A 86 24.88 6.80 14.19
C ILE A 86 25.60 5.97 15.25
N LYS A 87 25.25 6.19 16.52
CA LYS A 87 25.71 5.35 17.63
C LYS A 87 24.53 4.86 18.42
N PHE A 88 24.40 3.55 18.58
CA PHE A 88 23.41 2.93 19.45
C PHE A 88 23.97 2.82 20.87
N GLY A 89 23.12 3.13 21.85
CA GLY A 89 23.39 2.83 23.26
C GLY A 89 23.14 1.36 23.58
N PRO A 90 23.18 0.98 24.87
CA PRO A 90 22.89 -0.38 25.31
C PRO A 90 21.53 -0.86 24.80
N ILE A 91 21.52 -2.03 24.14
CA ILE A 91 20.30 -2.64 23.62
C ILE A 91 19.66 -3.51 24.71
N ALA A 92 18.42 -3.19 25.04
CA ALA A 92 17.57 -4.00 25.89
C ALA A 92 16.66 -4.89 25.02
N THR A 93 16.44 -6.13 25.43
CA THR A 93 15.55 -7.08 24.75
C THR A 93 14.60 -7.75 25.74
N SER A 94 13.40 -8.13 25.26
CA SER A 94 12.57 -9.09 25.98
C SER A 94 13.20 -10.48 25.95
N LYS A 95 12.76 -11.38 26.83
CA LYS A 95 13.20 -12.79 26.86
C LYS A 95 12.01 -13.73 26.71
N LYS A 96 11.63 -14.03 25.47
CA LYS A 96 10.65 -15.05 25.10
C LYS A 96 11.37 -16.26 24.50
N TYR A 97 10.85 -17.45 24.77
CA TYR A 97 11.33 -18.68 24.13
C TYR A 97 10.79 -18.78 22.69
N CYS A 98 11.68 -18.99 21.73
CA CYS A 98 11.38 -19.17 20.30
C CYS A 98 12.07 -20.40 19.72
N ARG A 99 11.77 -20.73 18.46
CA ARG A 99 12.47 -21.80 17.74
C ARG A 99 13.96 -21.46 17.54
N PRO A 100 14.85 -22.47 17.41
CA PRO A 100 16.30 -22.22 17.25
C PRO A 100 16.65 -21.27 16.11
N GLU A 101 15.97 -21.36 14.96
CA GLU A 101 16.20 -20.49 13.80
C GLU A 101 15.90 -19.01 14.11
N GLN A 102 14.82 -18.72 14.82
CA GLN A 102 14.43 -17.35 15.21
C GLN A 102 15.40 -16.77 16.25
N ASN A 103 15.85 -17.61 17.19
CA ASN A 103 16.83 -17.22 18.19
C ASN A 103 18.20 -16.91 17.53
N ASN A 104 18.60 -17.70 16.54
CA ASN A 104 19.80 -17.44 15.75
C ASN A 104 19.69 -16.14 14.95
N LEU A 105 18.56 -15.92 14.27
CA LEU A 105 18.29 -14.68 13.54
C LEU A 105 18.36 -13.45 14.45
N GLU A 106 17.76 -13.52 15.63
CA GLU A 106 17.84 -12.47 16.63
C GLU A 106 19.28 -12.18 17.05
N ASN A 107 20.04 -13.21 17.41
CA ASN A 107 21.42 -13.04 17.85
C ASN A 107 22.30 -12.40 16.76
N THR A 108 22.13 -12.82 15.50
CA THR A 108 22.83 -12.22 14.37
C THR A 108 22.41 -10.76 14.18
N PHE A 109 21.11 -10.48 14.22
CA PHE A 109 20.59 -9.12 14.08
C PHE A 109 21.11 -8.18 15.18
N LEU A 110 21.10 -8.60 16.45
CA LEU A 110 21.56 -7.76 17.57
C LEU A 110 23.07 -7.50 17.52
N LYS A 111 23.86 -8.47 17.04
CA LYS A 111 25.30 -8.29 16.80
C LYS A 111 25.54 -7.28 15.69
N ALA A 112 24.83 -7.42 14.57
CA ALA A 112 24.88 -6.51 13.45
C ALA A 112 24.43 -5.08 13.85
N LEU A 113 23.36 -4.95 14.65
CA LEU A 113 22.88 -3.65 15.12
C LEU A 113 23.93 -2.91 15.96
N ASN A 114 24.70 -3.64 16.78
CA ASN A 114 25.77 -3.07 17.59
C ASN A 114 27.03 -2.68 16.79
N SER A 115 27.24 -3.21 15.59
CA SER A 115 28.41 -2.90 14.77
C SER A 115 28.21 -1.67 13.87
N ILE A 116 26.98 -1.21 13.69
CA ILE A 116 26.66 -0.07 12.84
C ILE A 116 27.28 1.22 13.40
N ASN A 117 27.92 1.98 12.53
CA ASN A 117 28.43 3.31 12.83
C ASN A 117 27.94 4.39 11.84
N THR A 118 27.46 4.00 10.67
CA THR A 118 27.11 4.94 9.58
C THR A 118 25.81 4.52 8.90
N PHE A 119 25.08 5.49 8.32
CA PHE A 119 23.90 5.22 7.50
C PHE A 119 23.85 6.10 6.25
N ILE A 120 23.24 5.54 5.20
CA ILE A 120 22.96 6.21 3.93
C ILE A 120 21.46 6.15 3.68
N LEU A 121 20.82 7.32 3.66
CA LEU A 121 19.41 7.42 3.26
C LEU A 121 19.31 7.40 1.73
N LYS A 122 18.34 6.62 1.24
CA LYS A 122 17.92 6.55 -0.18
C LYS A 122 16.44 6.88 -0.28
N SER A 123 15.92 7.01 -1.50
CA SER A 123 14.51 7.35 -1.74
C SER A 123 13.51 6.31 -1.22
N ASP A 124 13.93 5.05 -1.13
CA ASP A 124 13.11 3.88 -0.81
C ASP A 124 13.44 3.26 0.58
N GLY A 125 14.47 3.75 1.26
CA GLY A 125 14.93 3.15 2.51
C GLY A 125 16.24 3.70 3.05
N VAL A 126 16.89 2.88 3.87
CA VAL A 126 18.17 3.18 4.50
C VAL A 126 19.10 1.97 4.41
N THR A 127 20.36 2.23 4.10
CA THR A 127 21.44 1.26 4.23
C THR A 127 22.24 1.62 5.48
N PHE A 128 22.44 0.64 6.37
CA PHE A 128 23.32 0.78 7.54
C PHE A 128 24.66 0.10 7.28
N LEU A 129 25.73 0.76 7.73
CA LEU A 129 27.10 0.33 7.49
C LEU A 129 27.91 0.30 8.78
N ASN A 130 28.90 -0.58 8.77
CA ASN A 130 30.04 -0.54 9.67
C ASN A 130 31.25 -0.15 8.81
N GLU A 131 31.69 1.10 8.96
CA GLU A 131 32.70 1.71 8.08
C GLU A 131 32.16 1.67 6.64
N ASP A 132 32.80 0.94 5.73
CA ASP A 132 32.39 0.81 4.33
C ASP A 132 31.62 -0.48 4.03
N THR A 133 31.40 -1.34 5.03
CA THR A 133 30.72 -2.64 4.83
C THR A 133 29.22 -2.52 5.12
N GLU A 134 28.39 -2.91 4.14
CA GLU A 134 26.93 -2.99 4.31
C GLU A 134 26.55 -4.03 5.38
N VAL A 135 25.85 -3.60 6.42
CA VAL A 135 25.41 -4.46 7.52
C VAL A 135 23.98 -4.94 7.30
N PHE A 136 23.05 -4.02 7.03
CA PHE A 136 21.72 -4.38 6.53
C PHE A 136 21.05 -3.25 5.75
N LYS A 137 20.15 -3.64 4.83
CA LYS A 137 19.26 -2.74 4.10
C LYS A 137 17.88 -2.80 4.71
N ALA A 138 17.28 -1.64 4.88
CA ALA A 138 15.94 -1.51 5.42
C ALA A 138 15.10 -0.62 4.53
N ILE A 139 13.97 -1.14 4.07
CA ILE A 139 12.99 -0.38 3.28
C ILE A 139 12.09 0.35 4.27
N LYS A 140 11.84 1.63 4.02
CA LYS A 140 10.90 2.39 4.87
C LYS A 140 9.56 1.69 4.80
N SER A 141 9.06 1.24 5.94
CA SER A 141 7.73 0.68 6.03
C SER A 141 6.78 1.84 5.75
N GLU A 142 6.09 1.83 4.61
CA GLU A 142 5.00 2.75 4.31
C GLU A 142 3.76 2.51 5.20
N ALA A 143 3.98 2.16 6.48
CA ALA A 143 2.99 2.36 7.52
C ALA A 143 3.10 3.82 7.99
N ALA A 144 2.90 4.76 7.06
CA ALA A 144 2.31 6.02 7.44
C ALA A 144 1.02 5.65 8.18
N ARG A 145 0.75 6.26 9.34
CA ARG A 145 -0.61 6.31 9.86
C ARG A 145 -1.44 6.80 8.67
N PRO A 146 -2.30 5.97 8.07
CA PRO A 146 -2.91 6.34 6.81
C PRO A 146 -3.56 7.70 7.03
N SER A 147 -3.26 8.66 6.16
CA SER A 147 -3.94 9.97 6.23
C SER A 147 -5.43 9.69 6.35
N LYS A 148 -6.21 10.58 6.98
CA LYS A 148 -7.67 10.45 6.89
C LYS A 148 -8.10 10.25 5.44
N ASP A 149 -7.42 10.89 4.50
CA ASP A 149 -7.65 10.73 3.07
C ASP A 149 -7.25 9.35 2.53
N ASP A 150 -6.19 8.73 3.06
CA ASP A 150 -5.77 7.37 2.66
C ASP A 150 -6.64 6.31 3.31
N ILE A 151 -7.10 6.51 4.56
CA ILE A 151 -8.12 5.67 5.21
C ILE A 151 -9.42 5.74 4.43
N VAL A 152 -9.84 6.95 4.06
CA VAL A 152 -11.03 7.20 3.23
C VAL A 152 -10.84 6.48 1.90
N LYS A 153 -9.73 6.70 1.16
CA LYS A 153 -9.47 6.02 -0.11
C LYS A 153 -9.42 4.49 0.01
N GLU A 154 -8.74 3.93 1.01
CA GLU A 154 -8.69 2.49 1.26
C GLU A 154 -10.05 1.91 1.69
N ASN A 155 -10.85 2.65 2.45
CA ASN A 155 -12.22 2.27 2.73
C ASN A 155 -13.06 2.31 1.44
N TYR A 156 -12.99 3.36 0.63
CA TYR A 156 -13.68 3.42 -0.67
C TYR A 156 -13.22 2.33 -1.66
N LYS A 157 -12.01 1.75 -1.50
CA LYS A 157 -11.58 0.56 -2.25
C LYS A 157 -12.32 -0.73 -1.85
N LYS A 158 -12.99 -0.77 -0.68
CA LYS A 158 -13.89 -1.87 -0.32
C LYS A 158 -15.20 -1.71 -1.07
N LEU A 159 -15.17 -2.14 -2.33
CA LEU A 159 -16.35 -2.17 -3.19
C LEU A 159 -17.00 -3.56 -3.13
N LYS A 160 -18.30 -3.58 -2.88
CA LYS A 160 -19.10 -4.80 -2.92
C LYS A 160 -20.47 -4.48 -3.52
N VAL A 161 -21.01 -5.41 -4.30
CA VAL A 161 -22.39 -5.37 -4.79
C VAL A 161 -23.17 -6.51 -4.17
N ILE A 162 -24.35 -6.21 -3.65
CA ILE A 162 -25.27 -7.18 -3.09
C ILE A 162 -26.56 -7.17 -3.91
N TYR A 163 -27.01 -8.35 -4.32
CA TYR A 163 -28.32 -8.53 -4.93
C TYR A 163 -29.11 -9.55 -4.14
N ASN A 164 -30.26 -9.13 -3.62
CA ASN A 164 -31.16 -9.97 -2.86
C ASN A 164 -32.43 -10.20 -3.66
N THR A 165 -32.93 -11.43 -3.66
CA THR A 165 -34.29 -11.74 -4.08
C THR A 165 -35.00 -12.59 -3.05
N SER A 166 -36.29 -12.32 -2.87
CA SER A 166 -37.12 -13.17 -2.03
C SER A 166 -38.56 -13.20 -2.49
N SER A 167 -39.19 -14.35 -2.26
CA SER A 167 -40.63 -14.55 -2.32
C SER A 167 -41.06 -15.26 -1.02
N ARG A 168 -42.29 -15.79 -0.97
CA ARG A 168 -42.75 -16.64 0.13
C ARG A 168 -41.96 -17.94 0.24
N SER A 169 -41.58 -18.55 -0.89
CA SER A 169 -40.95 -19.89 -0.94
C SER A 169 -39.47 -19.88 -1.31
N SER A 170 -38.94 -18.75 -1.79
CA SER A 170 -37.54 -18.67 -2.24
C SER A 170 -36.81 -17.46 -1.66
N PHE A 171 -35.49 -17.62 -1.53
CA PHE A 171 -34.55 -16.58 -1.15
C PHE A 171 -33.26 -16.80 -1.94
N LYS A 172 -32.64 -15.71 -2.40
CA LYS A 172 -31.30 -15.72 -2.99
C LYS A 172 -30.56 -14.46 -2.55
N HIS A 173 -29.37 -14.65 -2.01
CA HIS A 173 -28.43 -13.59 -1.71
C HIS A 173 -27.20 -13.77 -2.59
N ILE A 174 -26.79 -12.73 -3.30
CA ILE A 174 -25.57 -12.68 -4.11
C ILE A 174 -24.73 -11.54 -3.56
N GLU A 175 -23.50 -11.82 -3.14
CA GLU A 175 -22.50 -10.82 -2.75
C GLU A 175 -21.30 -10.93 -3.68
N ILE A 176 -21.01 -9.87 -4.45
CA ILE A 176 -19.88 -9.80 -5.37
C ILE A 176 -18.88 -8.79 -4.85
N SER A 177 -17.61 -9.19 -4.81
CA SER A 177 -16.48 -8.32 -4.52
C SER A 177 -15.30 -8.70 -5.42
N LYS A 178 -14.26 -7.87 -5.45
CA LYS A 178 -13.12 -7.98 -6.36
C LYS A 178 -12.55 -9.37 -6.60
N THR A 179 -12.51 -10.21 -5.56
CA THR A 179 -11.89 -11.54 -5.65
C THR A 179 -12.87 -12.69 -5.49
N LYS A 180 -14.10 -12.42 -5.07
CA LYS A 180 -15.05 -13.48 -4.67
C LYS A 180 -16.50 -13.13 -4.98
N ILE A 181 -17.25 -14.16 -5.35
CA ILE A 181 -18.70 -14.17 -5.46
C ILE A 181 -19.24 -15.14 -4.41
N LYS A 182 -20.15 -14.67 -3.57
CA LYS A 182 -20.83 -15.46 -2.55
C LYS A 182 -22.30 -15.58 -2.90
N ILE A 183 -22.83 -16.80 -2.81
CA ILE A 183 -24.24 -17.07 -3.10
C ILE A 183 -24.84 -17.90 -1.96
N SER A 184 -25.98 -17.45 -1.44
CA SER A 184 -26.78 -18.20 -0.48
C SER A 184 -28.22 -18.30 -0.94
N LYS A 185 -28.84 -19.45 -0.65
CA LYS A 185 -30.30 -19.66 -0.76
C LYS A 185 -30.97 -19.76 0.62
N ASP A 186 -30.18 -19.57 1.68
CA ASP A 186 -30.60 -19.62 3.07
C ASP A 186 -30.73 -18.19 3.60
N ARG A 187 -31.88 -17.84 4.16
CA ARG A 187 -32.16 -16.51 4.72
C ARG A 187 -31.23 -16.15 5.88
N THR A 188 -30.66 -17.14 6.57
CA THR A 188 -29.73 -16.90 7.68
C THR A 188 -28.28 -16.70 7.21
N LEU A 189 -28.02 -16.89 5.92
CA LEU A 189 -26.70 -16.82 5.28
C LEU A 189 -25.66 -17.80 5.84
N LYS A 190 -26.06 -18.74 6.70
CA LYS A 190 -25.17 -19.76 7.28
C LYS A 190 -24.70 -20.72 6.20
N THR A 191 -25.57 -21.06 5.26
CA THR A 191 -25.20 -21.87 4.09
C THR A 191 -24.88 -20.97 2.89
N THR A 192 -23.62 -20.54 2.79
CA THR A 192 -23.12 -19.69 1.69
C THR A 192 -22.04 -20.41 0.91
N ARG A 193 -22.21 -20.50 -0.42
CA ARG A 193 -21.18 -20.98 -1.34
C ARG A 193 -20.32 -19.80 -1.78
N SER A 194 -19.01 -20.02 -1.91
CA SER A 194 -18.06 -19.01 -2.34
C SER A 194 -17.35 -19.47 -3.60
N TYR A 195 -17.20 -18.56 -4.54
CA TYR A 195 -16.60 -18.76 -5.86
C TYR A 195 -15.57 -17.66 -6.12
N ALA A 196 -14.60 -17.91 -6.99
CA ALA A 196 -13.68 -16.87 -7.44
C ALA A 196 -14.42 -15.85 -8.32
N CYS A 197 -14.06 -14.57 -8.21
CA CYS A 197 -14.53 -13.56 -9.15
C CYS A 197 -13.55 -13.48 -10.32
N ASP A 198 -14.05 -13.64 -11.55
CA ASP A 198 -13.24 -13.40 -12.73
C ASP A 198 -12.84 -11.93 -12.84
N LYS A 199 -11.62 -11.67 -13.32
CA LYS A 199 -11.04 -10.32 -13.37
C LYS A 199 -11.73 -9.46 -14.44
N GLN A 200 -12.05 -10.02 -15.61
CA GLN A 200 -12.70 -9.28 -16.70
C GLN A 200 -14.15 -8.96 -16.30
N ASP A 201 -14.84 -9.92 -15.68
CA ASP A 201 -16.18 -9.71 -15.15
C ASP A 201 -16.20 -8.61 -14.08
N TRP A 202 -15.23 -8.61 -13.17
CA TRP A 202 -15.10 -7.56 -12.16
C TRP A 202 -14.83 -6.19 -12.77
N GLN A 203 -13.95 -6.09 -13.77
CA GLN A 203 -13.67 -4.82 -14.46
C GLN A 203 -14.91 -4.25 -15.14
N ALA A 204 -15.66 -5.10 -15.86
CA ALA A 204 -16.92 -4.68 -16.49
C ALA A 204 -17.97 -4.25 -15.46
N LEU A 205 -18.01 -4.91 -14.28
CA LEU A 205 -18.89 -4.49 -13.19
C LEU A 205 -18.45 -3.13 -12.60
N GLU A 206 -17.15 -2.93 -12.35
CA GLU A 206 -16.60 -1.66 -11.84
C GLU A 206 -16.94 -0.47 -12.74
N GLU A 207 -16.89 -0.65 -14.07
CA GLU A 207 -17.28 0.39 -15.03
C GLU A 207 -18.74 0.82 -14.86
N LEU A 208 -19.65 -0.15 -14.66
CA LEU A 208 -21.07 0.13 -14.41
C LEU A 208 -21.29 0.82 -13.05
N LEU A 209 -20.45 0.52 -12.06
CA LEU A 209 -20.53 1.09 -10.71
C LEU A 209 -20.03 2.54 -10.60
N ASN A 210 -19.34 3.04 -11.64
CA ASN A 210 -18.91 4.43 -11.75
C ASN A 210 -20.01 5.35 -12.29
N ASN A 211 -21.17 4.81 -12.69
CA ASN A 211 -22.31 5.61 -13.11
C ASN A 211 -22.88 6.40 -11.92
N ALA A 212 -23.17 7.68 -12.12
CA ALA A 212 -23.71 8.58 -11.09
C ALA A 212 -25.04 8.10 -10.49
N VAL A 213 -25.83 7.30 -11.22
CA VAL A 213 -27.07 6.70 -10.68
C VAL A 213 -26.83 5.86 -9.43
N VAL A 214 -25.64 5.27 -9.30
CA VAL A 214 -25.28 4.40 -8.17
C VAL A 214 -25.21 5.18 -6.85
N GLU A 215 -25.01 6.50 -6.91
CA GLU A 215 -25.00 7.37 -5.71
C GLU A 215 -26.40 7.70 -5.20
N HIS A 216 -27.44 7.43 -6.00
CA HIS A 216 -28.83 7.77 -5.71
C HIS A 216 -29.78 6.58 -5.94
N LEU A 217 -29.33 5.37 -5.63
CA LEU A 217 -30.12 4.15 -5.80
C LEU A 217 -31.43 4.17 -5.01
N ASP A 218 -31.43 4.83 -3.86
CA ASP A 218 -32.57 4.98 -2.96
C ASP A 218 -33.74 5.79 -3.56
N ALA A 219 -33.46 6.60 -4.59
CA ALA A 219 -34.44 7.42 -5.28
C ALA A 219 -35.07 6.72 -6.51
N LEU A 220 -34.67 5.49 -6.85
CA LEU A 220 -35.18 4.80 -8.03
C LEU A 220 -36.59 4.25 -7.84
N GLU A 221 -37.40 4.36 -8.88
CA GLU A 221 -38.76 3.82 -8.89
C GLU A 221 -38.84 2.46 -9.60
N ALA A 222 -39.62 1.55 -9.03
CA ALA A 222 -39.86 0.24 -9.63
C ALA A 222 -40.71 0.41 -10.90
N PRO A 223 -40.35 -0.21 -12.05
CA PRO A 223 -41.12 -0.08 -13.29
C PRO A 223 -42.51 -0.70 -13.23
N THR A 224 -42.70 -1.70 -12.37
CA THR A 224 -43.96 -2.42 -12.17
C THR A 224 -44.15 -2.77 -10.71
N ASP A 225 -45.37 -3.18 -10.35
CA ASP A 225 -45.76 -3.62 -8.99
C ASP A 225 -46.12 -5.12 -8.92
N LYS A 226 -45.55 -5.94 -9.79
CA LYS A 226 -45.82 -7.39 -9.84
C LYS A 226 -45.53 -8.08 -8.51
N ARG A 227 -44.56 -7.59 -7.73
CA ARG A 227 -44.25 -8.05 -6.36
C ARG A 227 -45.41 -7.93 -5.37
N LEU A 228 -46.39 -7.07 -5.63
CA LEU A 228 -47.56 -6.90 -4.77
C LEU A 228 -48.59 -8.03 -4.99
N TYR A 229 -48.42 -8.84 -6.03
CA TYR A 229 -49.26 -10.00 -6.33
C TYR A 229 -48.60 -11.29 -5.82
N ASP A 230 -49.43 -12.27 -5.45
CA ASP A 230 -48.97 -13.46 -4.72
C ASP A 230 -47.88 -14.25 -5.46
N GLY A 231 -46.82 -14.61 -4.73
CA GLY A 231 -45.74 -15.49 -5.18
C GLY A 231 -44.65 -14.83 -6.03
N ALA A 232 -44.80 -13.57 -6.44
CA ALA A 232 -43.78 -12.89 -7.24
C ALA A 232 -42.54 -12.53 -6.40
N PRO A 233 -41.31 -12.90 -6.82
CA PRO A 233 -40.09 -12.51 -6.13
C PRO A 233 -39.83 -11.00 -6.29
N HIS A 234 -39.60 -10.32 -5.18
CA HIS A 234 -39.06 -8.96 -5.18
C HIS A 234 -37.54 -9.00 -5.03
N ALA A 235 -36.89 -7.92 -5.44
CA ALA A 235 -35.46 -7.77 -5.44
C ALA A 235 -35.01 -6.42 -4.85
N THR A 236 -33.79 -6.40 -4.32
CA THR A 236 -33.03 -5.17 -4.06
C THR A 236 -31.62 -5.30 -4.61
N LEU A 237 -31.05 -4.17 -5.02
CA LEU A 237 -29.63 -4.04 -5.35
C LEU A 237 -29.01 -3.06 -4.36
N ALA A 238 -27.90 -3.45 -3.73
CA ALA A 238 -27.10 -2.58 -2.89
C ALA A 238 -25.66 -2.51 -3.39
N VAL A 239 -25.07 -1.32 -3.32
CA VAL A 239 -23.66 -1.08 -3.58
C VAL A 239 -23.03 -0.53 -2.30
N ILE A 240 -22.04 -1.25 -1.81
CA ILE A 240 -21.26 -0.86 -0.63
C ILE A 240 -19.94 -0.27 -1.14
N LYS A 241 -19.70 1.01 -0.82
CA LYS A 241 -18.45 1.73 -1.05
C LYS A 241 -17.86 2.12 0.31
N GLY A 242 -16.95 1.29 0.82
CA GLY A 242 -16.44 1.45 2.18
C GLY A 242 -17.51 1.16 3.23
N ASP A 243 -17.87 2.18 4.01
CA ASP A 243 -18.89 2.08 5.06
C ASP A 243 -20.27 2.59 4.61
N VAL A 244 -20.37 3.11 3.37
CA VAL A 244 -21.63 3.61 2.80
C VAL A 244 -22.31 2.48 2.02
N GLU A 245 -23.57 2.21 2.36
CA GLU A 245 -24.46 1.33 1.61
C GLU A 245 -25.51 2.17 0.89
N MET A 246 -25.53 2.10 -0.44
CA MET A 246 -26.57 2.69 -1.28
C MET A 246 -27.44 1.53 -1.78
N MET A 247 -28.73 1.56 -1.49
CA MET A 247 -29.63 0.45 -1.81
C MET A 247 -30.89 0.97 -2.49
N THR A 248 -31.36 0.24 -3.49
CA THR A 248 -32.63 0.54 -4.15
C THR A 248 -33.82 0.27 -3.23
N PRO A 249 -34.95 0.97 -3.45
CA PRO A 249 -36.24 0.43 -3.06
C PRO A 249 -36.47 -0.97 -3.65
N THR A 250 -37.40 -1.72 -3.08
CA THR A 250 -37.75 -3.04 -3.63
C THR A 250 -38.37 -2.90 -5.02
N PHE A 251 -37.93 -3.70 -5.97
CA PHE A 251 -38.50 -3.79 -7.31
C PHE A 251 -38.79 -5.25 -7.68
N ASP A 252 -39.43 -5.48 -8.81
CA ASP A 252 -39.79 -6.84 -9.24
C ASP A 252 -38.57 -7.56 -9.80
N HIS A 253 -38.27 -8.77 -9.31
CA HIS A 253 -37.16 -9.55 -9.88
C HIS A 253 -37.42 -9.83 -11.37
N GLY A 254 -36.40 -9.58 -12.20
CA GLY A 254 -36.51 -9.67 -13.66
C GLY A 254 -37.04 -8.41 -14.34
N ASN A 255 -37.44 -7.37 -13.59
CA ASN A 255 -37.83 -6.06 -14.12
C ASN A 255 -37.24 -4.91 -13.30
N PRO A 256 -35.90 -4.73 -13.30
CA PRO A 256 -35.24 -3.65 -12.57
C PRO A 256 -35.57 -2.26 -13.15
N PRO A 257 -35.42 -1.17 -12.38
CA PRO A 257 -35.41 0.19 -12.91
C PRO A 257 -34.47 0.30 -14.11
N LYS A 258 -34.91 1.00 -15.16
CA LYS A 258 -34.25 1.05 -16.46
C LYS A 258 -32.81 1.56 -16.35
N GLU A 259 -32.58 2.48 -15.42
CA GLU A 259 -31.30 3.12 -15.14
C GLU A 259 -30.25 2.14 -14.62
N ILE A 260 -30.67 1.02 -14.00
CA ILE A 260 -29.77 0.00 -13.43
C ILE A 260 -29.94 -1.37 -14.09
N GLU A 261 -30.70 -1.48 -15.18
CA GLU A 261 -30.98 -2.75 -15.85
C GLU A 261 -29.69 -3.46 -16.26
N THR A 262 -28.76 -2.74 -16.90
CA THR A 262 -27.46 -3.30 -17.31
C THR A 262 -26.64 -3.78 -16.12
N LEU A 263 -26.66 -3.05 -15.00
CA LEU A 263 -25.95 -3.40 -13.77
C LEU A 263 -26.53 -4.67 -13.14
N VAL A 264 -27.85 -4.75 -13.01
CA VAL A 264 -28.55 -5.93 -12.47
C VAL A 264 -28.28 -7.16 -13.33
N ASN A 265 -28.38 -7.02 -14.66
CA ASN A 265 -28.12 -8.13 -15.58
C ASN A 265 -26.68 -8.62 -15.48
N LYS A 266 -25.69 -7.72 -15.34
CA LYS A 266 -24.29 -8.09 -15.12
C LYS A 266 -24.08 -8.85 -13.82
N VAL A 267 -24.68 -8.40 -12.72
CA VAL A 267 -24.58 -9.07 -11.41
C VAL A 267 -25.16 -10.48 -11.48
N LEU A 268 -26.32 -10.64 -12.13
CA LEU A 268 -26.97 -11.94 -12.32
C LEU A 268 -26.13 -12.87 -13.19
N SER A 269 -25.57 -12.39 -14.29
CA SER A 269 -24.74 -13.20 -15.19
C SER A 269 -23.46 -13.69 -14.49
N MET A 270 -22.81 -12.82 -13.71
CA MET A 270 -21.62 -13.19 -12.93
C MET A 270 -21.94 -14.30 -11.93
N ALA A 271 -23.08 -14.19 -11.22
CA ALA A 271 -23.49 -15.20 -10.26
C ALA A 271 -23.85 -16.53 -10.94
N GLU A 272 -24.49 -16.50 -12.10
CA GLU A 272 -24.79 -17.71 -12.87
C GLU A 272 -23.51 -18.40 -13.37
N ASN A 273 -22.59 -17.65 -13.98
CA ASN A 273 -21.33 -18.17 -14.49
C ASN A 273 -20.47 -18.79 -13.38
N ALA A 274 -20.41 -18.14 -12.21
CA ALA A 274 -19.69 -18.66 -11.05
C ALA A 274 -20.19 -20.03 -10.59
N THR A 275 -21.50 -20.31 -10.73
CA THR A 275 -22.08 -21.62 -10.35
C THR A 275 -21.84 -22.74 -11.36
N LYS A 276 -21.38 -22.42 -12.57
CA LYS A 276 -21.10 -23.37 -13.65
C LYS A 276 -19.62 -23.80 -13.72
N GLN A 277 -18.74 -23.12 -12.98
CA GLN A 277 -17.31 -23.46 -12.83
C GLN A 277 -17.15 -24.63 -11.84
#